data_AF-A0AA37GSR5-F1
#
_entry.id   AF-A0AA37GSR5-F1
#
_cell.length_a   1.000
_cell.length_b   1.000
_cell.length_c   1.000
_cell.angle_alpha   90.00
_cell.angle_beta   90.00
_cell.angle_gamma   90.00
#
_symmetry.space_group_name_H-M   'P 1'
#
loop_
_entity.id
_entity.type
_entity.pdbx_description
1 polymer ?
#
loop_
_entity_poly.entity_id
_entity_poly.type
_entity_poly.pdbx_seq_one_letter_code
_entity_poly.pdbx_strand_id
1 'polypeptide(L)'
;MKQVLDKMVAAKTATPIPPVVVESGSCKEYRLTPEQFDLTKLPAPMLHQSDGGKYIQTYGMHIVQSPDGKWTNWSIARAMVHDRNHLVGLIIEPQHIWQIHQMWKKEGKDMPWALVFGVPPAAIMAASMPLPGGLSEAEYIGSLVGAPLEVVKCDTNGLYVPANSEIVFEGVCSATETAPEGPFGEMHGYVFPGEARPQPKYRVDLITHRKDAILPISNCGRLTDETHTMIGPLAAAEIGFLLKSKGVPIKEAFSPFESQVTWVALQVDTEKLRASKTNPKDFCRTIGDIVFNDKVGYTIHRLVIVGEDIDVYNFKDVIWAFCTRCRPGLDEYHFEDVRGFP
;
A
#
# COMPACT_ATOMS: atom_id res chain seq x y z
N MET A 1 11.79 11.60 -9.11
CA MET A 1 11.19 11.04 -7.88
C MET A 1 10.75 12.12 -6.90
N LYS A 2 11.65 13.00 -6.41
CA LYS A 2 11.31 14.10 -5.49
C LYS A 2 9.99 14.84 -5.80
N GLN A 3 9.84 15.35 -7.02
CA GLN A 3 8.62 16.07 -7.43
C GLN A 3 7.33 15.25 -7.28
N VAL A 4 7.40 13.93 -7.51
CA VAL A 4 6.27 13.02 -7.33
C VAL A 4 5.93 12.92 -5.85
N LEU A 5 6.92 12.66 -4.99
CA LEU A 5 6.70 12.54 -3.54
C LEU A 5 6.22 13.86 -2.92
N ASP A 6 6.79 14.99 -3.33
CA ASP A 6 6.34 16.33 -2.92
C ASP A 6 4.86 16.54 -3.27
N LYS A 7 4.44 16.11 -4.47
CA LYS A 7 3.04 16.19 -4.92
C LYS A 7 2.11 15.28 -4.11
N MET A 8 2.55 14.04 -3.80
CA MET A 8 1.79 13.11 -2.97
C MET A 8 1.62 13.66 -1.53
N VAL A 9 2.67 14.20 -0.93
CA VAL A 9 2.60 14.77 0.42
C VAL A 9 1.75 16.05 0.46
N ALA A 10 1.89 16.93 -0.53
CA ALA A 10 1.14 18.19 -0.58
C ALA A 10 -0.39 17.98 -0.60
N ALA A 11 -0.87 16.90 -1.22
CA ALA A 11 -2.30 16.58 -1.27
C ALA A 11 -2.92 16.29 0.10
N LYS A 12 -2.11 15.89 1.10
CA LYS A 12 -2.59 15.57 2.45
C LYS A 12 -3.07 16.78 3.24
N THR A 13 -2.48 17.94 2.98
CA THR A 13 -2.82 19.20 3.66
C THR A 13 -3.66 20.13 2.79
N ALA A 14 -3.96 19.71 1.56
CA ALA A 14 -4.89 20.39 0.67
C ALA A 14 -6.34 20.14 1.11
N THR A 15 -7.24 21.03 0.70
CA THR A 15 -8.68 20.85 0.92
C THR A 15 -9.14 19.56 0.21
N PRO A 16 -9.79 18.61 0.92
CA PRO A 16 -10.32 17.40 0.31
C PRO A 16 -11.34 17.73 -0.79
N ILE A 17 -11.27 17.02 -1.91
CA ILE A 17 -12.25 17.14 -3.01
C ILE A 17 -12.99 15.80 -3.09
N PRO A 18 -14.25 15.72 -2.61
CA PRO A 18 -14.97 14.46 -2.56
C PRO A 18 -15.25 13.91 -3.97
N PRO A 19 -15.40 12.58 -4.12
CA PRO A 19 -15.78 12.00 -5.40
C PRO A 19 -17.20 12.42 -5.80
N VAL A 20 -17.47 12.40 -7.11
CA VAL A 20 -18.82 12.64 -7.66
C VAL A 20 -19.41 11.32 -8.13
N VAL A 21 -20.63 11.04 -7.71
CA VAL A 21 -21.36 9.85 -8.14
C VAL A 21 -21.95 10.11 -9.52
N VAL A 22 -21.66 9.23 -10.47
CA VAL A 22 -22.23 9.24 -11.82
C VAL A 22 -23.09 7.99 -12.05
N GLU A 23 -24.03 8.06 -13.00
CA GLU A 23 -25.01 6.98 -13.23
C GLU A 23 -24.38 5.70 -13.82
N SER A 24 -23.34 5.85 -14.63
CA SER A 24 -22.65 4.74 -15.31
C SER A 24 -21.21 5.13 -15.68
N GLY A 25 -20.44 4.18 -16.19
CA GLY A 25 -19.05 4.34 -16.59
C GLY A 25 -18.58 3.18 -17.46
N SER A 26 -17.37 3.26 -18.02
CA SER A 26 -16.84 2.20 -18.91
C SER A 26 -16.75 0.85 -18.20
N CYS A 27 -16.55 0.83 -16.87
CA CYS A 27 -16.49 -0.42 -16.12
C CYS A 27 -17.82 -1.20 -16.10
N LYS A 28 -18.94 -0.59 -16.54
CA LYS A 28 -20.28 -1.20 -16.57
C LYS A 28 -20.72 -1.69 -17.97
N GLU A 29 -19.84 -1.69 -18.97
CA GLU A 29 -20.18 -2.11 -20.34
C GLU A 29 -20.59 -3.59 -20.44
N TYR A 30 -19.91 -4.47 -19.69
CA TYR A 30 -20.22 -5.89 -19.61
C TYR A 30 -20.41 -6.33 -18.17
N ARG A 31 -21.27 -7.33 -17.98
CA ARG A 31 -21.66 -7.87 -16.68
C ARG A 31 -21.73 -9.38 -16.75
N LEU A 32 -21.06 -10.05 -15.80
CA LEU A 32 -21.01 -11.51 -15.67
C LEU A 32 -21.54 -11.90 -14.28
N THR A 33 -22.64 -12.64 -14.25
CA THR A 33 -23.17 -13.29 -13.03
C THR A 33 -22.34 -14.52 -12.66
N PRO A 34 -22.48 -15.09 -11.44
CA PRO A 34 -21.70 -16.25 -10.99
C PRO A 34 -21.72 -17.46 -11.94
N GLU A 35 -22.80 -17.64 -12.70
CA GLU A 35 -22.95 -18.73 -13.67
C GLU A 35 -22.15 -18.47 -14.95
N GLN A 36 -21.86 -17.20 -15.26
CA GLN A 36 -21.22 -16.74 -16.50
C GLN A 36 -19.70 -16.62 -16.39
N PHE A 37 -19.13 -16.68 -15.18
CA PHE A 37 -17.69 -16.68 -14.99
C PHE A 37 -17.19 -17.90 -14.20
N ASP A 38 -15.89 -18.15 -14.38
CA ASP A 38 -15.11 -19.11 -13.62
C ASP A 38 -13.69 -18.55 -13.52
N LEU A 39 -13.30 -18.11 -12.32
CA LEU A 39 -12.01 -17.47 -12.07
C LEU A 39 -10.83 -18.38 -12.45
N THR A 40 -11.00 -19.71 -12.37
CA THR A 40 -9.95 -20.68 -12.75
C THR A 40 -9.69 -20.71 -14.26
N LYS A 41 -10.66 -20.26 -15.05
CA LYS A 41 -10.60 -20.17 -16.53
C LYS A 41 -10.16 -18.80 -17.03
N LEU A 42 -10.12 -17.79 -16.16
CA LEU A 42 -9.51 -16.52 -16.52
C LEU A 42 -8.00 -16.72 -16.74
N PRO A 43 -7.38 -15.94 -17.64
CA PRO A 43 -5.94 -16.00 -17.89
C PRO A 43 -5.12 -15.32 -16.77
N ALA A 44 -5.48 -15.58 -15.50
CA ALA A 44 -4.72 -15.12 -14.35
C ALA A 44 -3.30 -15.69 -14.39
N PRO A 45 -2.25 -14.87 -14.19
CA PRO A 45 -0.88 -15.31 -14.37
C PRO A 45 -0.41 -16.17 -13.20
N MET A 46 0.40 -17.18 -13.51
CA MET A 46 1.37 -17.74 -12.57
C MET A 46 2.64 -16.91 -12.72
N LEU A 47 2.93 -16.03 -11.74
CA LEU A 47 3.97 -15.01 -11.88
C LEU A 47 5.36 -15.60 -11.68
N HIS A 48 5.52 -16.45 -10.67
CA HIS A 48 6.75 -17.16 -10.37
C HIS A 48 6.55 -18.68 -10.39
N GLN A 49 7.63 -19.40 -10.68
CA GLN A 49 7.60 -20.87 -10.81
C GLN A 49 7.12 -21.60 -9.54
N SER A 50 7.33 -21.00 -8.36
CA SER A 50 6.99 -21.59 -7.06
C SER A 50 5.85 -20.88 -6.33
N ASP A 51 5.10 -19.99 -7.01
CA ASP A 51 3.92 -19.38 -6.42
C ASP A 51 2.85 -20.44 -6.09
N GLY A 52 2.15 -20.26 -4.97
CA GLY A 52 1.11 -21.18 -4.50
C GLY A 52 -0.21 -21.09 -5.27
N GLY A 53 -0.34 -20.15 -6.20
CA GLY A 53 -1.55 -19.94 -6.99
C GLY A 53 -1.37 -18.88 -8.07
N LYS A 54 -2.41 -18.70 -8.89
CA LYS A 54 -2.43 -17.66 -9.92
C LYS A 54 -2.79 -16.32 -9.28
N TYR A 55 -1.80 -15.45 -9.12
CA TYR A 55 -1.96 -14.12 -8.53
C TYR A 55 -2.61 -13.16 -9.53
N ILE A 56 -3.94 -13.18 -9.56
CA ILE A 56 -4.74 -12.26 -10.39
C ILE A 56 -4.64 -10.82 -9.89
N GLN A 57 -4.32 -10.64 -8.60
CA GLN A 57 -4.32 -9.35 -7.94
C GLN A 57 -2.94 -9.01 -7.41
N THR A 58 -2.25 -8.16 -8.17
CA THR A 58 -0.97 -7.55 -7.77
C THR A 58 -0.92 -6.03 -7.97
N TYR A 59 -1.87 -5.46 -8.73
CA TYR A 59 -1.92 -4.01 -9.01
C TYR A 59 -3.34 -3.44 -9.09
N GLY A 60 -4.35 -4.21 -8.68
CA GLY A 60 -5.69 -3.70 -8.45
C GLY A 60 -5.84 -3.08 -7.06
N MET A 61 -6.98 -2.48 -6.84
CA MET A 61 -7.33 -1.72 -5.63
C MET A 61 -8.49 -2.41 -4.93
N HIS A 62 -8.25 -2.91 -3.71
CA HIS A 62 -9.32 -3.35 -2.83
C HIS A 62 -10.05 -2.12 -2.31
N ILE A 63 -11.37 -2.18 -2.32
CA ILE A 63 -12.26 -1.17 -1.75
C ILE A 63 -13.09 -1.84 -0.67
N VAL A 64 -12.95 -1.32 0.55
CA VAL A 64 -13.70 -1.78 1.73
C VAL A 64 -14.12 -0.56 2.55
N GLN A 65 -15.20 -0.69 3.30
CA GLN A 65 -15.75 0.41 4.11
C GLN A 65 -15.98 -0.05 5.54
N SER A 66 -15.75 0.82 6.53
CA SER A 66 -16.12 0.55 7.92
C SER A 66 -17.61 0.27 8.07
N PRO A 67 -18.04 -0.55 9.06
CA PRO A 67 -19.46 -0.87 9.24
C PRO A 67 -20.38 0.35 9.44
N ASP A 68 -19.84 1.43 10.02
CA ASP A 68 -20.56 2.69 10.22
C ASP A 68 -20.57 3.62 8.99
N GLY A 69 -19.94 3.20 7.89
CA GLY A 69 -19.89 3.93 6.62
C GLY A 69 -18.92 5.12 6.59
N LYS A 70 -18.25 5.45 7.70
CA LYS A 70 -17.48 6.69 7.81
C LYS A 70 -16.10 6.65 7.16
N TRP A 71 -15.56 5.45 6.93
CA TRP A 71 -14.22 5.30 6.37
C TRP A 71 -14.23 4.29 5.23
N THR A 72 -13.90 4.74 4.02
CA THR A 72 -13.68 3.86 2.88
C THR A 72 -12.19 3.81 2.60
N ASN A 73 -11.61 2.61 2.67
CA ASN A 73 -10.20 2.39 2.41
C ASN A 73 -9.98 1.80 1.02
N TRP A 74 -9.07 2.40 0.27
CA TRP A 74 -8.55 1.89 -0.99
C TRP A 74 -7.11 1.45 -0.83
N SER A 75 -6.79 0.19 -1.08
CA SER A 75 -5.43 -0.32 -0.89
C SER A 75 -5.06 -1.46 -1.82
N ILE A 76 -3.77 -1.62 -2.08
CA ILE A 76 -3.23 -2.82 -2.73
C ILE A 76 -2.89 -3.86 -1.66
N ALA A 77 -3.40 -5.07 -1.85
CA ALA A 77 -2.98 -6.28 -1.16
C ALA A 77 -3.01 -7.42 -2.18
N ARG A 78 -2.11 -8.40 -2.08
CA ARG A 78 -2.05 -9.50 -3.05
C ARG A 78 -3.23 -10.46 -2.84
N ALA A 79 -3.77 -11.01 -3.93
CA ALA A 79 -4.72 -12.12 -3.88
C ALA A 79 -4.56 -13.07 -5.06
N MET A 80 -4.73 -14.36 -4.80
CA MET A 80 -4.66 -15.43 -5.78
C MET A 80 -6.01 -16.12 -5.97
N VAL A 81 -6.23 -16.66 -7.17
CA VAL A 81 -7.41 -17.47 -7.48
C VAL A 81 -7.38 -18.75 -6.64
N HIS A 82 -8.47 -19.05 -5.94
CA HIS A 82 -8.62 -20.26 -5.13
C HIS A 82 -9.51 -21.31 -5.78
N ASP A 83 -10.70 -20.90 -6.22
CA ASP A 83 -11.67 -21.76 -6.90
C ASP A 83 -12.45 -20.96 -7.94
N ARG A 84 -13.59 -21.51 -8.42
CA ARG A 84 -14.41 -20.90 -9.47
C ARG A 84 -14.84 -19.47 -9.17
N ASN A 85 -15.10 -19.13 -7.91
CA ASN A 85 -15.64 -17.83 -7.52
C ASN A 85 -15.02 -17.25 -6.25
N HIS A 86 -13.91 -17.81 -5.77
CA HIS A 86 -13.17 -17.25 -4.64
C HIS A 86 -11.73 -16.86 -4.98
N LEU A 87 -11.30 -15.77 -4.35
CA LEU A 87 -9.89 -15.43 -4.16
C LEU A 87 -9.50 -15.71 -2.71
N VAL A 88 -8.20 -15.83 -2.47
CA VAL A 88 -7.59 -15.81 -1.14
C VAL A 88 -6.45 -14.81 -1.19
N GLY A 89 -6.37 -13.90 -0.23
CA GLY A 89 -5.43 -12.79 -0.28
C GLY A 89 -5.03 -12.26 1.09
N LEU A 90 -3.92 -11.55 1.12
CA LEU A 90 -3.23 -11.16 2.34
C LEU A 90 -4.02 -10.08 3.10
N ILE A 91 -4.51 -10.40 4.30
CA ILE A 91 -5.09 -9.41 5.23
C ILE A 91 -4.30 -9.46 6.54
N ILE A 92 -3.35 -8.54 6.69
CA ILE A 92 -2.41 -8.53 7.83
C ILE A 92 -2.41 -7.20 8.57
N GLU A 93 -2.16 -7.28 9.87
CA GLU A 93 -1.92 -6.12 10.72
C GLU A 93 -0.56 -5.48 10.38
N PRO A 94 -0.42 -4.14 10.30
CA PRO A 94 -1.38 -3.10 10.69
C PRO A 94 -2.19 -2.50 9.53
N GLN A 95 -2.29 -3.18 8.38
CA GLN A 95 -2.88 -2.61 7.16
C GLN A 95 -4.35 -2.22 7.37
N HIS A 96 -4.80 -1.16 6.69
CA HIS A 96 -6.16 -0.64 6.86
C HIS A 96 -7.25 -1.63 6.43
N ILE A 97 -7.02 -2.41 5.37
CA ILE A 97 -7.93 -3.50 4.98
C ILE A 97 -8.10 -4.52 6.12
N TRP A 98 -7.03 -4.81 6.88
CA TRP A 98 -7.11 -5.64 8.08
C TRP A 98 -7.88 -4.92 9.18
N GLN A 99 -7.61 -3.64 9.45
CA GLN A 99 -8.31 -2.88 10.49
C GLN A 99 -9.83 -2.89 10.27
N ILE A 100 -10.28 -2.62 9.03
CA ILE A 100 -11.70 -2.63 8.65
C ILE A 100 -12.27 -4.05 8.70
N HIS A 101 -11.54 -5.05 8.19
CA HIS A 101 -11.95 -6.46 8.29
C HIS A 101 -12.20 -6.86 9.76
N GLN A 102 -11.33 -6.44 10.69
CA GLN A 102 -11.52 -6.71 12.12
C GLN A 102 -12.75 -6.01 12.71
N MET A 103 -13.17 -4.85 12.16
CA MET A 103 -14.43 -4.20 12.57
C MET A 103 -15.64 -5.04 12.16
N TRP A 104 -15.70 -5.51 10.92
CA TRP A 104 -16.78 -6.40 10.43
C TRP A 104 -16.81 -7.74 11.15
N LYS A 105 -15.63 -8.32 11.41
CA LYS A 105 -15.51 -9.56 12.17
C LYS A 105 -16.06 -9.43 13.59
N LYS A 106 -15.88 -8.27 14.24
CA LYS A 106 -16.51 -7.98 15.56
C LYS A 106 -18.03 -7.89 15.47
N GLU A 107 -18.58 -7.48 14.34
CA GLU A 107 -20.04 -7.54 14.09
C GLU A 107 -20.54 -8.94 13.72
N GLY A 108 -19.65 -9.91 13.50
CA GLY A 108 -20.02 -11.25 13.05
C GLY A 108 -20.57 -11.29 11.62
N LYS A 109 -20.19 -10.33 10.78
CA LYS A 109 -20.65 -10.21 9.39
C LYS A 109 -19.49 -10.21 8.42
N ASP A 110 -19.70 -10.78 7.24
CA ASP A 110 -18.75 -10.65 6.13
C ASP A 110 -18.66 -9.17 5.68
N MET A 111 -17.46 -8.77 5.30
CA MET A 111 -17.15 -7.41 4.89
C MET A 111 -17.51 -7.20 3.41
N PRO A 112 -18.42 -6.26 3.07
CA PRO A 112 -18.64 -5.86 1.69
C PRO A 112 -17.32 -5.44 1.04
N TRP A 113 -17.08 -5.93 -0.17
CA TRP A 113 -15.80 -5.79 -0.84
C TRP A 113 -16.00 -5.58 -2.33
N ALA A 114 -15.14 -4.72 -2.90
CA ALA A 114 -14.88 -4.69 -4.32
C ALA A 114 -13.37 -4.74 -4.56
N LEU A 115 -12.96 -5.36 -5.66
CA LEU A 115 -11.60 -5.31 -6.17
C LEU A 115 -11.61 -4.80 -7.58
N VAL A 116 -10.86 -3.73 -7.80
CA VAL A 116 -10.94 -2.94 -9.02
C VAL A 116 -9.58 -2.87 -9.69
N PHE A 117 -9.53 -3.26 -10.96
CA PHE A 117 -8.31 -3.30 -11.75
C PHE A 117 -8.32 -2.18 -12.80
N GLY A 118 -7.13 -1.67 -13.12
CA GLY A 118 -6.98 -0.59 -14.10
C GLY A 118 -7.76 0.66 -13.70
N VAL A 119 -7.62 1.05 -12.43
CA VAL A 119 -8.16 2.30 -11.88
C VAL A 119 -7.38 3.51 -12.40
N PRO A 120 -7.87 4.75 -12.24
CA PRO A 120 -7.08 5.95 -12.50
C PRO A 120 -5.70 5.86 -11.85
N PRO A 121 -4.59 6.18 -12.56
CA PRO A 121 -3.24 6.00 -12.03
C PRO A 121 -2.97 6.77 -10.71
N ALA A 122 -3.63 7.92 -10.51
CA ALA A 122 -3.54 8.64 -9.23
C ALA A 122 -4.15 7.84 -8.07
N ALA A 123 -5.19 7.05 -8.32
CA ALA A 123 -5.85 6.22 -7.32
C ALA A 123 -4.96 5.05 -6.89
N ILE A 124 -4.30 4.38 -7.84
CA ILE A 124 -3.41 3.26 -7.48
C ILE A 124 -2.16 3.74 -6.73
N MET A 125 -1.66 4.95 -7.04
CA MET A 125 -0.60 5.60 -6.25
C MET A 125 -1.04 5.89 -4.82
N ALA A 126 -2.25 6.42 -4.61
CA ALA A 126 -2.81 6.65 -3.28
C ALA A 126 -3.02 5.33 -2.51
N ALA A 127 -3.51 4.29 -3.19
CA ALA A 127 -3.75 2.96 -2.62
C ALA A 127 -2.47 2.24 -2.15
N SER A 128 -1.29 2.66 -2.62
CA SER A 128 0.01 2.17 -2.14
C SER A 128 0.63 3.04 -1.05
N MET A 129 0.06 4.21 -0.76
CA MET A 129 0.59 5.14 0.23
C MET A 129 0.02 4.84 1.62
N PRO A 130 0.83 4.80 2.69
CA PRO A 130 0.32 4.57 4.04
C PRO A 130 -0.28 5.87 4.62
N LEU A 131 -1.36 6.36 4.00
CA LEU A 131 -2.11 7.52 4.47
C LEU A 131 -2.64 7.30 5.91
N PRO A 132 -3.01 8.36 6.64
CA PRO A 132 -3.60 8.24 7.98
C PRO A 132 -4.92 7.46 7.97
N GLY A 133 -5.16 6.66 9.01
CA GLY A 133 -6.44 5.97 9.20
C GLY A 133 -7.61 6.95 9.34
N GLY A 134 -8.77 6.60 8.79
CA GLY A 134 -9.98 7.43 8.78
C GLY A 134 -10.04 8.45 7.64
N LEU A 135 -8.95 8.71 6.93
CA LEU A 135 -8.97 9.45 5.67
C LEU A 135 -9.43 8.51 4.55
N SER A 136 -10.42 8.92 3.75
CA SER A 136 -10.85 8.14 2.58
C SER A 136 -10.00 8.53 1.36
N GLU A 137 -9.35 7.55 0.73
CA GLU A 137 -8.41 7.78 -0.39
C GLU A 137 -9.06 8.53 -1.55
N ALA A 138 -10.35 8.32 -1.82
CA ALA A 138 -11.08 9.01 -2.89
C ALA A 138 -11.03 10.55 -2.77
N GLU A 139 -11.14 11.07 -1.54
CA GLU A 139 -11.09 12.52 -1.29
C GLU A 139 -9.67 13.08 -1.41
N TYR A 140 -8.68 12.29 -0.96
CA TYR A 140 -7.26 12.59 -1.12
C TYR A 140 -6.85 12.58 -2.61
N ILE A 141 -7.36 11.65 -3.41
CA ILE A 141 -7.10 11.60 -4.84
C ILE A 141 -7.66 12.85 -5.52
N GLY A 142 -8.86 13.28 -5.13
CA GLY A 142 -9.44 14.52 -5.62
C GLY A 142 -8.56 15.74 -5.35
N SER A 143 -8.03 15.87 -4.12
CA SER A 143 -7.11 16.96 -3.77
C SER A 143 -5.75 16.84 -4.49
N LEU A 144 -5.28 15.61 -4.74
CA LEU A 144 -4.06 15.33 -5.49
C LEU A 144 -4.16 15.80 -6.94
N VAL A 145 -5.25 15.49 -7.63
CA VAL A 145 -5.41 15.79 -9.06
C VAL A 145 -6.11 17.13 -9.32
N GLY A 146 -6.73 17.74 -8.30
CA GLY A 146 -7.45 19.00 -8.40
C GLY A 146 -8.83 18.89 -9.04
N ALA A 147 -9.39 17.69 -9.14
CA ALA A 147 -10.69 17.41 -9.74
C ALA A 147 -11.38 16.24 -9.00
N PRO A 148 -12.71 16.26 -8.85
CA PRO A 148 -13.43 15.15 -8.22
C PRO A 148 -13.28 13.88 -9.05
N LEU A 149 -13.10 12.75 -8.36
CA LEU A 149 -13.08 11.44 -8.99
C LEU A 149 -14.51 10.98 -9.28
N GLU A 150 -14.81 10.65 -10.54
CA GLU A 150 -16.09 10.05 -10.91
C GLU A 150 -16.15 8.60 -10.47
N VAL A 151 -17.20 8.26 -9.70
CA VAL A 151 -17.42 6.92 -9.18
C VAL A 151 -18.83 6.42 -9.52
N VAL A 152 -18.95 5.11 -9.73
CA VAL A 152 -20.22 4.42 -9.92
C VAL A 152 -20.46 3.45 -8.77
N LYS A 153 -21.72 3.22 -8.42
CA LYS A 153 -22.07 2.25 -7.39
C LYS A 153 -21.83 0.82 -7.88
N CYS A 154 -21.38 -0.06 -6.99
CA CYS A 154 -21.43 -1.50 -7.21
C CYS A 154 -22.89 -1.96 -7.43
N ASP A 155 -23.07 -2.98 -8.25
CA ASP A 155 -24.40 -3.54 -8.56
C ASP A 155 -24.94 -4.38 -7.40
N THR A 156 -24.06 -5.02 -6.63
CA THR A 156 -24.41 -6.03 -5.62
C THR A 156 -24.27 -5.52 -4.19
N ASN A 157 -23.61 -4.38 -3.96
CA ASN A 157 -23.37 -3.84 -2.63
C ASN A 157 -23.35 -2.29 -2.61
N GLY A 158 -23.10 -1.71 -1.44
CA GLY A 158 -23.14 -0.27 -1.21
C GLY A 158 -21.88 0.51 -1.58
N LEU A 159 -20.82 -0.16 -2.06
CA LEU A 159 -19.54 0.47 -2.37
C LEU A 159 -19.58 1.25 -3.69
N TYR A 160 -18.60 2.12 -3.87
CA TYR A 160 -18.39 2.90 -5.08
C TYR A 160 -17.00 2.62 -5.67
N VAL A 161 -16.93 2.47 -6.99
CA VAL A 161 -15.71 2.15 -7.75
C VAL A 161 -15.46 3.25 -8.79
N PRO A 162 -14.20 3.54 -9.20
CA PRO A 162 -13.94 4.52 -10.25
C PRO A 162 -14.66 4.17 -11.55
N ALA A 163 -15.37 5.13 -12.15
CA ALA A 163 -16.25 4.90 -13.30
C ALA A 163 -15.51 4.37 -14.54
N ASN A 164 -14.24 4.73 -14.69
CA ASN A 164 -13.40 4.37 -15.83
C ASN A 164 -12.51 3.13 -15.61
N SER A 165 -12.83 2.31 -14.61
CA SER A 165 -12.05 1.10 -14.29
C SER A 165 -12.10 0.05 -15.40
N GLU A 166 -11.05 -0.78 -15.49
CA GLU A 166 -10.95 -1.85 -16.48
C GLU A 166 -11.83 -3.05 -16.11
N ILE A 167 -11.68 -3.57 -14.88
CA ILE A 167 -12.37 -4.77 -14.38
C ILE A 167 -12.75 -4.53 -12.92
N VAL A 168 -13.97 -4.88 -12.52
CA VAL A 168 -14.48 -4.77 -11.15
C VAL A 168 -15.01 -6.14 -10.73
N PHE A 169 -14.46 -6.67 -9.64
CA PHE A 169 -15.03 -7.79 -8.91
C PHE A 169 -15.82 -7.24 -7.73
N GLU A 170 -17.05 -7.68 -7.56
CA GLU A 170 -17.89 -7.32 -6.42
C GLU A 170 -18.21 -8.57 -5.60
N GLY A 171 -18.30 -8.43 -4.28
CA GLY A 171 -18.75 -9.50 -3.40
C GLY A 171 -18.44 -9.20 -1.94
N VAL A 172 -17.89 -10.20 -1.23
CA VAL A 172 -17.59 -10.09 0.21
C VAL A 172 -16.24 -10.72 0.56
N CYS A 173 -15.57 -10.17 1.57
CA CYS A 173 -14.49 -10.83 2.28
C CYS A 173 -15.06 -11.53 3.52
N SER A 174 -14.82 -12.82 3.65
CA SER A 174 -15.36 -13.61 4.76
C SER A 174 -14.77 -13.20 6.10
N ALA A 175 -15.62 -13.08 7.12
CA ALA A 175 -15.18 -12.85 8.50
C ALA A 175 -14.61 -14.10 9.18
N THR A 176 -14.89 -15.28 8.61
CA THR A 176 -14.62 -16.58 9.27
C THR A 176 -13.90 -17.58 8.37
N GLU A 177 -14.23 -17.63 7.08
CA GLU A 177 -13.63 -18.58 6.16
C GLU A 177 -12.23 -18.15 5.75
N THR A 178 -11.31 -19.11 5.82
CA THR A 178 -9.92 -18.94 5.37
C THR A 178 -9.53 -20.10 4.47
N ALA A 179 -8.52 -19.88 3.64
CA ALA A 179 -7.90 -20.93 2.83
C ALA A 179 -6.40 -20.67 2.69
N PRO A 180 -5.61 -21.67 2.22
CA PRO A 180 -4.18 -21.50 1.99
C PRO A 180 -3.91 -20.38 0.97
N GLU A 181 -3.00 -19.47 1.32
CA GLU A 181 -2.48 -18.38 0.51
C GLU A 181 -0.96 -18.43 0.50
N GLY A 182 -0.35 -18.16 -0.66
CA GLY A 182 1.09 -18.24 -0.81
C GLY A 182 1.62 -19.66 -1.02
N PRO A 183 2.94 -19.80 -1.17
CA PRO A 183 3.91 -18.71 -1.14
C PRO A 183 3.81 -17.82 -2.38
N PHE A 184 4.43 -16.64 -2.32
CA PHE A 184 4.48 -15.66 -3.41
C PHE A 184 5.90 -15.12 -3.55
N GLY A 185 6.35 -14.89 -4.79
CA GLY A 185 7.56 -14.11 -5.05
C GLY A 185 7.36 -12.69 -4.59
N GLU A 186 8.07 -12.33 -3.53
CA GLU A 186 7.82 -11.08 -2.81
C GLU A 186 8.86 -9.99 -3.08
N MET A 187 8.51 -8.78 -2.67
CA MET A 187 9.27 -7.53 -2.82
C MET A 187 10.73 -7.55 -2.33
N HIS A 188 11.13 -8.57 -1.58
CA HIS A 188 12.51 -8.75 -1.13
C HIS A 188 13.34 -9.66 -2.06
N GLY A 189 12.73 -10.18 -3.13
CA GLY A 189 13.37 -11.02 -4.14
C GLY A 189 13.38 -12.52 -3.83
N TYR A 190 12.46 -13.01 -2.99
CA TYR A 190 12.42 -14.40 -2.53
C TYR A 190 11.04 -15.03 -2.68
N VAL A 191 11.04 -16.34 -2.93
CA VAL A 191 9.90 -17.25 -2.73
C VAL A 191 10.39 -18.33 -1.79
N PHE A 192 9.60 -18.68 -0.76
CA PHE A 192 9.88 -19.84 0.11
C PHE A 192 8.90 -20.98 -0.25
N PRO A 193 9.30 -21.95 -1.09
CA PRO A 193 8.38 -22.96 -1.61
C PRO A 193 7.69 -23.76 -0.52
N GLY A 194 6.38 -23.95 -0.63
CA GLY A 194 5.56 -24.68 0.35
C GLY A 194 5.08 -23.86 1.55
N GLU A 195 5.49 -22.60 1.69
CA GLU A 195 5.04 -21.72 2.77
C GLU A 195 3.70 -21.05 2.47
N ALA A 196 2.61 -21.83 2.57
CA ALA A 196 1.26 -21.29 2.55
C ALA A 196 0.78 -20.94 3.97
N ARG A 197 0.01 -19.86 4.11
CA ARG A 197 -0.63 -19.46 5.37
C ARG A 197 -2.14 -19.29 5.19
N PRO A 198 -2.97 -19.59 6.20
CA PRO A 198 -4.39 -19.34 6.12
C PRO A 198 -4.66 -17.84 6.03
N GLN A 199 -5.38 -17.41 5.01
CA GLN A 199 -5.83 -16.03 4.82
C GLN A 199 -7.33 -15.99 4.50
N PRO A 200 -8.01 -14.85 4.74
CA PRO A 200 -9.43 -14.71 4.45
C PRO A 200 -9.79 -15.02 2.99
N LYS A 201 -10.93 -15.69 2.80
CA LYS A 201 -11.53 -15.90 1.48
C LYS A 201 -12.32 -14.67 1.03
N TYR A 202 -12.17 -14.29 -0.22
CA TYR A 202 -13.04 -13.32 -0.89
C TYR A 202 -13.95 -14.09 -1.84
N ARG A 203 -15.27 -13.93 -1.70
CA ARG A 203 -16.24 -14.45 -2.66
C ARG A 203 -16.55 -13.38 -3.70
N VAL A 204 -16.44 -13.74 -4.96
CA VAL A 204 -16.85 -12.91 -6.11
C VAL A 204 -18.29 -13.28 -6.47
N ASP A 205 -19.18 -12.30 -6.38
CA ASP A 205 -20.60 -12.42 -6.67
C ASP A 205 -20.97 -11.81 -8.03
N LEU A 206 -20.15 -10.87 -8.54
CA LEU A 206 -20.34 -10.26 -9.87
C LEU A 206 -19.00 -9.78 -10.43
N ILE A 207 -18.84 -9.87 -11.76
CA ILE A 207 -17.77 -9.19 -12.48
C ILE A 207 -18.39 -8.20 -13.45
N THR A 208 -17.95 -6.94 -13.41
CA THR A 208 -18.22 -5.96 -14.47
C THR A 208 -16.90 -5.53 -15.10
N HIS A 209 -16.90 -5.25 -16.40
CA HIS A 209 -15.68 -4.82 -17.09
C HIS A 209 -16.01 -4.00 -18.34
N ARG A 210 -15.03 -3.21 -18.77
CA ARG A 210 -15.09 -2.52 -20.07
C ARG A 210 -14.77 -3.46 -21.22
N LYS A 211 -15.11 -3.05 -22.44
CA LYS A 211 -14.66 -3.71 -23.66
C LYS A 211 -13.13 -3.72 -23.71
N ASP A 212 -12.58 -4.86 -24.13
CA ASP A 212 -11.13 -5.04 -24.32
C ASP A 212 -10.33 -4.72 -23.04
N ALA A 213 -10.84 -5.17 -21.89
CA ALA A 213 -10.32 -4.84 -20.57
C ALA A 213 -8.86 -5.27 -20.36
N ILE A 214 -8.12 -4.43 -19.63
CA ILE A 214 -6.71 -4.60 -19.35
C ILE A 214 -6.50 -4.91 -17.86
N LEU A 215 -5.82 -6.03 -17.57
CA LEU A 215 -5.39 -6.37 -16.23
C LEU A 215 -3.95 -5.87 -16.00
N PRO A 216 -3.71 -4.83 -15.18
CA PRO A 216 -2.36 -4.45 -14.80
C PRO A 216 -1.78 -5.49 -13.83
N ILE A 217 -0.52 -5.83 -14.03
CA ILE A 217 0.21 -6.84 -13.26
C ILE A 217 1.54 -6.25 -12.83
N SER A 218 1.84 -6.35 -11.53
CA SER A 218 3.20 -6.30 -11.01
C SER A 218 3.73 -7.72 -10.89
N ASN A 219 4.87 -7.99 -11.55
CA ASN A 219 5.63 -9.23 -11.38
C ASN A 219 6.84 -8.93 -10.49
N CYS A 220 6.58 -8.81 -9.20
CA CYS A 220 7.55 -8.27 -8.25
C CYS A 220 8.60 -9.29 -7.83
N GLY A 221 9.77 -8.81 -7.40
CA GLY A 221 10.84 -9.69 -6.94
C GLY A 221 12.11 -8.92 -6.69
N ARG A 222 13.16 -9.23 -7.45
CA ARG A 222 14.39 -8.43 -7.41
C ARG A 222 14.19 -7.12 -8.17
N LEU A 223 15.04 -6.17 -7.85
CA LEU A 223 15.02 -4.81 -8.39
C LEU A 223 14.93 -4.74 -9.92
N THR A 224 14.12 -3.85 -10.50
CA THR A 224 13.23 -2.84 -9.87
C THR A 224 11.81 -2.97 -10.42
N ASP A 225 10.82 -2.97 -9.53
CA ASP A 225 9.39 -3.09 -9.83
C ASP A 225 8.54 -2.16 -8.94
N GLU A 226 7.21 -2.23 -9.06
CA GLU A 226 6.26 -1.36 -8.36
C GLU A 226 6.37 -1.43 -6.84
N THR A 227 6.75 -2.58 -6.27
CA THR A 227 6.94 -2.70 -4.82
C THR A 227 8.07 -1.80 -4.34
N HIS A 228 9.08 -1.59 -5.18
CA HIS A 228 10.23 -0.73 -4.91
C HIS A 228 9.95 0.73 -5.25
N THR A 229 9.27 0.99 -6.36
CA THR A 229 9.06 2.38 -6.83
C THR A 229 7.88 3.06 -6.17
N MET A 230 6.96 2.30 -5.57
CA MET A 230 5.78 2.81 -4.87
C MET A 230 5.88 2.59 -3.37
N ILE A 231 5.95 1.35 -2.87
CA ILE A 231 5.81 1.08 -1.41
C ILE A 231 6.89 1.82 -0.61
N GLY A 232 8.17 1.64 -0.94
CA GLY A 232 9.27 2.29 -0.23
C GLY A 232 9.25 3.82 -0.31
N PRO A 233 9.22 4.44 -1.50
CA PRO A 233 9.19 5.89 -1.64
C PRO A 233 7.96 6.56 -1.03
N LEU A 234 6.78 5.95 -1.14
CA LEU A 234 5.55 6.49 -0.55
C LEU A 234 5.57 6.36 0.99
N ALA A 235 6.08 5.26 1.53
CA ALA A 235 6.33 5.13 2.97
C ALA A 235 7.36 6.15 3.47
N ALA A 236 8.47 6.34 2.74
CA ALA A 236 9.50 7.33 3.08
C ALA A 236 8.94 8.77 3.05
N ALA A 237 8.11 9.10 2.07
CA ALA A 237 7.45 10.40 1.99
C ALA A 237 6.54 10.65 3.20
N GLU A 238 5.80 9.62 3.63
CA GLU A 238 4.96 9.66 4.82
C GLU A 238 5.77 9.78 6.12
N ILE A 239 6.86 9.02 6.25
CA ILE A 239 7.81 9.14 7.37
C ILE A 239 8.38 10.56 7.45
N GLY A 240 8.80 11.12 6.32
CA GLY A 240 9.32 12.50 6.25
C GLY A 240 8.28 13.52 6.69
N PHE A 241 7.02 13.38 6.26
CA PHE A 241 5.92 14.22 6.70
C PHE A 241 5.64 14.08 8.19
N LEU A 242 5.55 12.85 8.71
CA LEU A 242 5.30 12.58 10.13
C LEU A 242 6.38 13.21 11.01
N LEU A 243 7.65 12.99 10.70
CA LEU A 243 8.79 13.56 11.45
C LEU A 243 8.75 15.10 11.45
N LYS A 244 8.51 15.73 10.29
CA LYS A 244 8.34 17.19 10.18
C LYS A 244 7.16 17.69 11.03
N SER A 245 6.03 16.99 11.01
CA SER A 245 4.83 17.35 11.80
C SER A 245 5.07 17.29 13.32
N LYS A 246 6.05 16.48 13.76
CA LYS A 246 6.49 16.36 15.15
C LYS A 246 7.65 17.31 15.49
N GLY A 247 8.03 18.20 14.57
CA GLY A 247 9.10 19.17 14.77
C GLY A 247 10.51 18.59 14.62
N VAL A 248 10.65 17.35 14.13
CA VAL A 248 11.97 16.76 13.85
C VAL A 248 12.54 17.43 12.58
N PRO A 249 13.81 17.91 12.61
CA PRO A 249 14.42 18.69 11.53
C PRO A 249 14.83 17.81 10.33
N ILE A 250 13.88 17.16 9.67
CA ILE A 250 14.09 16.41 8.43
C ILE A 250 13.76 17.28 7.21
N LYS A 251 14.60 17.27 6.18
CA LYS A 251 14.37 17.94 4.89
C LYS A 251 13.79 16.98 3.87
N GLU A 252 14.45 15.85 3.68
CA GLU A 252 14.12 14.86 2.65
C GLU A 252 14.12 13.45 3.25
N ALA A 253 13.27 12.59 2.72
CA ALA A 253 13.17 11.20 3.12
C ALA A 253 12.97 10.34 1.87
N PHE A 254 13.80 9.31 1.70
CA PHE A 254 13.68 8.41 0.57
C PHE A 254 14.05 6.98 0.96
N SER A 255 13.35 5.99 0.40
CA SER A 255 13.74 4.59 0.50
C SER A 255 14.53 4.23 -0.76
N PRO A 256 15.85 4.02 -0.67
CA PRO A 256 16.64 3.61 -1.82
C PRO A 256 16.13 2.27 -2.35
N PHE A 257 15.98 2.14 -3.68
CA PHE A 257 15.43 0.93 -4.27
C PHE A 257 16.28 -0.29 -3.89
N GLU A 258 17.59 -0.13 -3.85
CA GLU A 258 18.58 -1.13 -3.45
C GLU A 258 18.35 -1.73 -2.06
N SER A 259 17.62 -1.02 -1.18
CA SER A 259 17.24 -1.52 0.13
C SER A 259 16.04 -2.47 0.13
N GLN A 260 15.39 -2.69 -1.01
CA GLN A 260 14.15 -3.48 -1.13
C GLN A 260 13.12 -3.09 -0.07
N VAL A 261 12.90 -1.77 0.08
CA VAL A 261 11.92 -1.15 0.99
C VAL A 261 12.27 -1.28 2.49
N THR A 262 13.40 -1.87 2.84
CA THR A 262 13.77 -2.04 4.25
C THR A 262 14.45 -0.82 4.87
N TRP A 263 14.97 0.12 4.06
CA TRP A 263 15.67 1.31 4.56
C TRP A 263 14.93 2.59 4.19
N VAL A 264 15.06 3.62 5.04
CA VAL A 264 14.81 5.02 4.67
C VAL A 264 16.02 5.87 5.03
N ALA A 265 16.54 6.60 4.06
CA ALA A 265 17.52 7.66 4.27
C ALA A 265 16.79 8.96 4.61
N LEU A 266 17.22 9.62 5.69
CA LEU A 266 16.64 10.86 6.22
C LEU A 266 17.70 11.96 6.18
N GLN A 267 17.51 12.94 5.29
CA GLN A 267 18.37 14.13 5.22
C GLN A 267 17.96 15.12 6.30
N VAL A 268 18.88 15.47 7.21
CA VAL A 268 18.59 16.40 8.31
C VAL A 268 18.87 17.85 7.92
N ASP A 269 18.08 18.78 8.43
CA ASP A 269 18.38 20.22 8.44
C ASP A 269 19.45 20.47 9.53
N THR A 270 20.70 20.70 9.10
CA THR A 270 21.83 20.71 10.04
C THR A 270 21.83 21.96 10.92
N GLU A 271 21.28 23.08 10.44
CA GLU A 271 21.13 24.30 11.22
C GLU A 271 20.14 24.09 12.37
N LYS A 272 18.95 23.54 12.07
CA LYS A 272 17.96 23.23 13.11
C LYS A 272 18.42 22.13 14.05
N LEU A 273 19.13 21.11 13.54
CA LEU A 273 19.70 20.06 14.37
C LEU A 273 20.70 20.66 15.39
N ARG A 274 21.61 21.54 14.96
CA ARG A 274 22.52 22.25 15.87
C ARG A 274 21.77 23.12 16.88
N ALA A 275 20.72 23.82 16.45
CA ALA A 275 19.90 24.67 17.32
C ALA A 275 19.14 23.87 18.40
N SER A 276 18.76 22.62 18.12
CA SER A 276 18.05 21.74 19.07
C SER A 276 18.88 21.33 20.29
N LYS A 277 20.22 21.44 20.22
CA LYS A 277 21.17 21.02 21.26
C LYS A 277 20.99 19.57 21.74
N THR A 278 20.48 18.70 20.88
CA THR A 278 20.38 17.25 21.13
C THR A 278 21.74 16.55 21.00
N ASN A 279 21.78 15.25 21.26
CA ASN A 279 22.93 14.37 21.00
C ASN A 279 22.51 13.20 20.09
N PRO A 280 23.46 12.47 19.47
CA PRO A 280 23.13 11.40 18.51
C PRO A 280 22.17 10.34 19.06
N LYS A 281 22.35 9.94 20.33
CA LYS A 281 21.51 8.91 20.97
C LYS A 281 20.07 9.38 21.10
N ASP A 282 19.86 10.54 21.69
CA ASP A 282 18.50 11.05 21.93
C ASP A 282 17.79 11.39 20.61
N PHE A 283 18.54 11.90 19.64
CA PHE A 283 18.01 12.20 18.30
C PHE A 283 17.56 10.94 17.56
N CYS A 284 18.43 9.93 17.46
CA CYS A 284 18.10 8.67 16.80
C CYS A 284 17.01 7.89 17.54
N ARG A 285 17.00 7.92 18.89
CA ARG A 285 15.92 7.34 19.69
C ARG A 285 14.58 8.00 19.41
N THR A 286 14.52 9.33 19.43
CA THR A 286 13.30 10.09 19.11
C THR A 286 12.77 9.75 17.72
N ILE A 287 13.65 9.70 16.70
CA ILE A 287 13.25 9.36 15.34
C ILE A 287 12.69 7.92 15.28
N GLY A 288 13.42 6.94 15.82
CA GLY A 288 12.97 5.56 15.78
C GLY A 288 11.72 5.30 16.61
N ASP A 289 11.56 5.97 17.76
CA ASP A 289 10.34 5.88 18.59
C ASP A 289 9.11 6.42 17.82
N ILE A 290 9.27 7.50 17.04
CA ILE A 290 8.19 8.05 16.22
C ILE A 290 7.85 7.11 15.05
N VAL A 291 8.87 6.60 14.35
CA VAL A 291 8.68 5.87 13.09
C VAL A 291 8.31 4.41 13.32
N PHE A 292 9.05 3.68 14.16
CA PHE A 292 8.87 2.24 14.33
C PHE A 292 7.65 1.87 15.19
N ASN A 293 7.07 2.82 15.93
CA ASN A 293 5.78 2.64 16.62
C ASN A 293 4.57 3.12 15.79
N ASP A 294 4.79 3.62 14.58
CA ASP A 294 3.74 4.05 13.68
C ASP A 294 3.63 3.10 12.48
N LYS A 295 2.42 2.96 11.93
CA LYS A 295 2.16 2.16 10.72
C LYS A 295 3.06 2.57 9.55
N VAL A 296 3.41 3.85 9.42
CA VAL A 296 4.26 4.33 8.32
C VAL A 296 5.65 3.69 8.30
N GLY A 297 6.16 3.26 9.47
CA GLY A 297 7.46 2.60 9.60
C GLY A 297 7.41 1.09 9.47
N TYR A 298 6.22 0.48 9.29
CA TYR A 298 6.04 -0.97 9.37
C TYR A 298 6.99 -1.77 8.47
N THR A 299 7.22 -1.33 7.23
CA THR A 299 8.07 -2.04 6.27
C THR A 299 9.56 -1.71 6.43
N ILE A 300 9.91 -0.72 7.27
CA ILE A 300 11.26 -0.16 7.38
C ILE A 300 11.96 -0.74 8.61
N HIS A 301 13.14 -1.32 8.40
CA HIS A 301 13.98 -1.89 9.46
C HIS A 301 15.24 -1.07 9.74
N ARG A 302 15.55 -0.07 8.91
CA ARG A 302 16.69 0.83 9.13
C ARG A 302 16.38 2.26 8.70
N LEU A 303 16.71 3.19 9.59
CA LEU A 303 16.72 4.62 9.29
C LEU A 303 18.18 5.09 9.21
N VAL A 304 18.58 5.65 8.07
CA VAL A 304 19.93 6.16 7.84
C VAL A 304 19.89 7.68 7.89
N ILE A 305 20.44 8.26 8.95
CA ILE A 305 20.47 9.71 9.15
C ILE A 305 21.69 10.28 8.42
N VAL A 306 21.46 11.24 7.51
CA VAL A 306 22.53 11.86 6.70
C VAL A 306 22.46 13.39 6.75
N GLY A 307 23.60 14.05 6.57
CA GLY A 307 23.71 15.50 6.48
C GLY A 307 23.18 16.05 5.15
N GLU A 308 23.11 17.39 5.04
CA GLU A 308 22.59 18.09 3.85
C GLU A 308 23.46 17.94 2.60
N ASP A 309 24.69 17.44 2.74
CA ASP A 309 25.60 17.18 1.63
C ASP A 309 25.29 15.87 0.89
N ILE A 310 24.38 15.04 1.42
CA ILE A 310 24.00 13.75 0.84
C ILE A 310 22.66 13.89 0.10
N ASP A 311 22.65 13.60 -1.20
CA ASP A 311 21.40 13.42 -1.94
C ASP A 311 20.78 12.04 -1.60
N VAL A 312 19.70 12.05 -0.81
CA VAL A 312 19.01 10.82 -0.40
C VAL A 312 18.37 10.06 -1.56
N TYR A 313 18.17 10.70 -2.72
CA TYR A 313 17.64 10.05 -3.93
C TYR A 313 18.74 9.36 -4.76
N ASN A 314 20.01 9.55 -4.42
CA ASN A 314 21.15 8.89 -5.05
C ASN A 314 21.74 7.83 -4.11
N PHE A 315 21.50 6.55 -4.41
CA PHE A 315 21.97 5.46 -3.55
C PHE A 315 23.49 5.44 -3.36
N LYS A 316 24.29 5.90 -4.35
CA LYS A 316 25.75 5.97 -4.21
C LYS A 316 26.18 6.93 -3.09
N ASP A 317 25.45 8.02 -2.91
CA ASP A 317 25.74 9.00 -1.85
C ASP A 317 25.30 8.46 -0.49
N VAL A 318 24.11 7.84 -0.43
CA VAL A 318 23.57 7.21 0.78
C VAL A 318 24.47 6.09 1.28
N ILE A 319 24.87 5.16 0.40
CA ILE A 319 25.71 4.02 0.80
C ILE A 319 27.12 4.48 1.18
N TRP A 320 27.68 5.48 0.49
CA TRP A 320 28.95 6.10 0.88
C TRP A 320 28.87 6.70 2.29
N ALA A 321 27.81 7.48 2.57
CA ALA A 321 27.60 8.06 3.89
C ALA A 321 27.44 6.99 4.97
N PHE A 322 26.62 5.97 4.74
CA PHE A 322 26.43 4.85 5.68
C PHE A 322 27.75 4.13 5.98
N CYS A 323 28.53 3.77 4.95
CA CYS A 323 29.78 3.03 5.11
C CYS A 323 30.93 3.84 5.73
N THR A 324 30.89 5.18 5.69
CA THR A 324 32.01 6.03 6.11
C THR A 324 31.72 6.93 7.31
N ARG A 325 30.46 7.11 7.69
CA ARG A 325 30.04 8.08 8.74
C ARG A 325 29.28 7.46 9.91
N CYS A 326 28.91 6.18 9.83
CA CYS A 326 28.25 5.45 10.91
C CYS A 326 29.18 4.34 11.41
N ARG A 327 29.68 4.45 12.64
CA ARG A 327 30.52 3.40 13.25
C ARG A 327 29.63 2.24 13.72
N PRO A 328 29.83 1.00 13.21
CA PRO A 328 29.00 -0.15 13.59
C PRO A 328 28.94 -0.35 15.11
N GLY A 329 27.73 -0.55 15.62
CA GLY A 329 27.39 -0.70 17.04
C GLY A 329 27.45 0.58 17.89
N LEU A 330 28.37 1.51 17.63
CA LEU A 330 28.51 2.73 18.43
C LEU A 330 27.58 3.86 18.01
N ASP A 331 27.34 3.99 16.69
CA ASP A 331 26.43 4.99 16.11
C ASP A 331 25.09 4.37 15.69
N GLU A 332 24.83 3.12 16.10
CA GLU A 332 23.61 2.37 15.82
C GLU A 332 22.77 2.21 17.09
N TYR A 333 21.46 2.44 16.97
CA TYR A 333 20.52 2.34 18.09
C TYR A 333 19.41 1.36 17.74
N HIS A 334 19.39 0.22 18.43
CA HIS A 334 18.50 -0.91 18.13
C HIS A 334 17.15 -0.75 18.81
N PHE A 335 16.08 -1.15 18.11
CA PHE A 335 14.70 -1.16 18.59
C PHE A 335 14.18 -2.58 18.48
N GLU A 336 14.17 -3.29 19.61
CA GLU A 336 13.75 -4.70 19.67
C GLU A 336 12.26 -4.84 20.04
N ASP A 337 11.72 -3.88 20.80
CA ASP A 337 10.33 -3.86 21.27
C ASP A 337 9.39 -3.10 20.30
N VAL A 338 9.56 -3.31 19.00
CA VAL A 338 8.73 -2.71 17.94
C VAL A 338 8.25 -3.79 16.98
N ARG A 339 7.22 -3.47 16.17
CA ARG A 339 6.68 -4.44 15.21
C ARG A 339 7.65 -4.62 14.05
N GLY A 340 8.09 -5.86 13.83
CA GLY A 340 8.81 -6.24 12.62
C GLY A 340 7.89 -6.51 11.42
N PHE A 341 8.41 -6.30 10.21
CA PHE A 341 7.82 -6.80 8.96
C PHE A 341 8.24 -8.27 8.78
N PRO A 342 7.31 -9.25 8.89
CA PRO A 342 7.63 -10.68 8.94
C PRO A 342 7.92 -11.31 7.58
#